data_AF-A0A959KSP0-F1
#
_entry.id   AF-A0A959KSP0-F1
#
_cell.length_a   1.000
_cell.length_b   1.000
_cell.length_c   1.000
_cell.angle_alpha   90.00
_cell.angle_beta   90.00
_cell.angle_gamma   90.00
#
_symmetry.space_group_name_H-M   'P 1'
#
loop_
_entity.id
_entity.type
_entity.pdbx_description
1 polymer ?
#
loop_
_entity_poly.entity_id
_entity_poly.type
_entity_poly.pdbx_seq_one_letter_code
_entity_poly.pdbx_strand_id
1 'polypeptide(L)'
;MPGLQDHQDLAQYWREQGADHLRRYADRECDFLPFLLPEQAVALPGLEVTELLSARLGAARMGRLLDPQHSETGPRAGDTSPAWLRRTNMVGVNVRTVQSFWNVVKYALTLPAAQDSIHLLPIWEPGVVASLYGMASWQINPEFFSSELLELLPHLDTVEKQLKVVVNLLHAMGKSVGLDVIPHADRYSQIVLANPGHFEWLQRRDLAITDHRADLHEAVEEALFQVLLKLGPAVGDLSLPADSSSFFHGDLSEEERNRLLFGEPHDYQGRNERRGRFVQELYEYGYEPVPATMGPPYRGLEVDPRPEARTVDSEGRIWCDYRITRPQPMSRVFGPLTRYKFYERHDDNRDWQIDFDRPREAVWDYVCEKYAAAVDAYGFDFMRGDMS
;
A
#
# COMPACT_ATOMS: atom_id res chain seq x y z
N MET A 1 -0.07 -8.63 -40.78
CA MET A 1 -1.32 -8.06 -41.35
C MET A 1 -0.99 -6.67 -41.90
N PRO A 2 -1.11 -6.44 -43.21
CA PRO A 2 -0.88 -5.12 -43.79
C PRO A 2 -2.05 -4.20 -43.42
N GLY A 3 -1.79 -3.04 -42.79
CA GLY A 3 -2.79 -1.97 -42.66
C GLY A 3 -3.18 -1.53 -41.24
N LEU A 4 -2.60 -2.08 -40.18
CA LEU A 4 -2.75 -1.55 -38.81
C LEU A 4 -1.48 -0.76 -38.46
N GLN A 5 -1.47 0.54 -38.74
CA GLN A 5 -0.29 1.39 -38.58
C GLN A 5 -0.35 2.25 -37.33
N ASP A 6 -1.55 2.62 -36.89
CA ASP A 6 -1.72 3.49 -35.74
C ASP A 6 -2.86 3.06 -34.78
N HIS A 7 -3.05 3.89 -33.77
CA HIS A 7 -4.05 3.73 -32.73
C HIS A 7 -5.49 3.70 -33.28
N GLN A 8 -5.79 4.53 -34.27
CA GLN A 8 -7.12 4.63 -34.86
C GLN A 8 -7.44 3.38 -35.68
N ASP A 9 -6.46 2.87 -36.42
CA ASP A 9 -6.58 1.62 -37.18
C ASP A 9 -6.92 0.45 -36.24
N LEU A 10 -6.20 0.32 -35.12
CA LEU A 10 -6.45 -0.73 -34.12
C LEU A 10 -7.83 -0.59 -33.49
N ALA A 11 -8.21 0.62 -33.11
CA ALA A 11 -9.52 0.88 -32.52
C ALA A 11 -10.67 0.58 -33.52
N GLN A 12 -10.50 0.92 -34.80
CA GLN A 12 -11.46 0.60 -35.85
C GLN A 12 -11.53 -0.90 -36.11
N TYR A 13 -10.39 -1.57 -36.25
CA TYR A 13 -10.34 -3.01 -36.44
C TYR A 13 -11.05 -3.74 -35.30
N TRP A 14 -10.82 -3.33 -34.04
CA TRP A 14 -11.49 -3.93 -32.89
C TRP A 14 -13.02 -3.72 -32.93
N ARG A 15 -13.50 -2.54 -33.37
CA ARG A 15 -14.95 -2.32 -33.53
C ARG A 15 -15.58 -3.25 -34.58
N GLU A 16 -14.85 -3.57 -35.64
CA GLU A 16 -15.35 -4.41 -36.73
C GLU A 16 -15.22 -5.91 -36.45
N GLN A 17 -14.14 -6.32 -35.76
CA GLN A 17 -13.76 -7.73 -35.59
C GLN A 17 -13.78 -8.22 -34.13
N GLY A 18 -14.04 -7.34 -33.17
CA GLY A 18 -13.95 -7.64 -31.73
C GLY A 18 -14.87 -8.78 -31.28
N ALA A 19 -16.07 -8.88 -31.85
CA ALA A 19 -17.01 -9.96 -31.55
C ALA A 19 -16.45 -11.36 -31.89
N ASP A 20 -15.69 -11.49 -32.99
CA ASP A 20 -15.03 -12.75 -33.34
C ASP A 20 -13.90 -13.06 -32.35
N HIS A 21 -13.08 -12.07 -31.99
CA HIS A 21 -12.01 -12.25 -31.01
C HIS A 21 -12.55 -12.62 -29.62
N LEU A 22 -13.65 -12.03 -29.18
CA LEU A 22 -14.34 -12.39 -27.94
C LEU A 22 -14.82 -13.84 -27.97
N ARG A 23 -15.47 -14.27 -29.06
CA ARG A 23 -15.92 -15.66 -29.23
C ARG A 23 -14.74 -16.64 -29.19
N ARG A 24 -13.66 -16.35 -29.93
CA ARG A 24 -12.45 -17.20 -29.96
C ARG A 24 -11.77 -17.29 -28.60
N TYR A 25 -11.78 -16.20 -27.82
CA TYR A 25 -11.32 -16.22 -26.44
C TYR A 25 -12.24 -17.04 -25.53
N ALA A 26 -13.56 -16.94 -25.68
CA ALA A 26 -14.51 -17.79 -24.95
C ALA A 26 -14.29 -19.28 -25.26
N ASP A 27 -14.08 -19.61 -26.53
CA ASP A 27 -13.86 -20.97 -27.03
C ASP A 27 -12.44 -21.52 -26.75
N ARG A 28 -11.58 -20.74 -26.06
CA ARG A 28 -10.19 -21.08 -25.72
C ARG A 28 -9.27 -21.27 -26.94
N GLU A 29 -9.60 -20.65 -28.07
CA GLU A 29 -8.73 -20.62 -29.24
C GLU A 29 -7.54 -19.65 -29.10
N CYS A 30 -7.63 -18.70 -28.16
CA CYS A 30 -6.56 -17.77 -27.82
C CYS A 30 -6.51 -17.49 -26.31
N ASP A 31 -5.35 -17.06 -25.81
CA ASP A 31 -5.11 -16.79 -24.38
C ASP A 31 -5.38 -15.35 -23.95
N PHE A 32 -5.60 -14.46 -24.91
CA PHE A 32 -5.87 -13.04 -24.72
C PHE A 32 -6.69 -12.52 -25.92
N LEU A 33 -7.16 -11.27 -25.83
CA LEU A 33 -7.89 -10.58 -26.88
C LEU A 33 -6.92 -9.77 -27.77
N PRO A 34 -6.53 -10.28 -28.95
CA PRO A 34 -5.57 -9.57 -29.79
C PRO A 34 -6.17 -8.29 -30.36
N PHE A 35 -5.35 -7.24 -30.51
CA PHE A 35 -5.77 -5.92 -31.03
C PHE A 35 -6.74 -5.13 -30.15
N LEU A 36 -7.18 -5.67 -29.02
CA LEU A 36 -7.89 -4.90 -28.00
C LEU A 36 -6.89 -3.95 -27.31
N LEU A 37 -7.15 -2.64 -27.39
CA LEU A 37 -6.32 -1.65 -26.71
C LEU A 37 -6.64 -1.62 -25.20
N PRO A 38 -5.67 -1.36 -24.31
CA PRO A 38 -5.89 -1.27 -22.87
C PRO A 38 -7.06 -0.39 -22.44
N GLU A 39 -7.19 0.80 -23.01
CA GLU A 39 -8.27 1.76 -22.74
C GLU A 39 -9.64 1.27 -23.21
N GLN A 40 -9.67 0.47 -24.29
CA GLN A 40 -10.89 -0.18 -24.74
C GLN A 40 -11.25 -1.33 -23.79
N ALA A 41 -10.25 -2.08 -23.30
CA ALA A 41 -10.46 -3.19 -22.38
C ALA A 41 -11.09 -2.72 -21.07
N VAL A 42 -10.53 -1.68 -20.43
CA VAL A 42 -11.08 -1.14 -19.18
C VAL A 42 -12.48 -0.52 -19.37
N ALA A 43 -12.82 -0.10 -20.59
CA ALA A 43 -14.13 0.43 -20.96
C ALA A 43 -15.18 -0.66 -21.30
N LEU A 44 -14.80 -1.94 -21.38
CA LEU A 44 -15.76 -3.02 -21.61
C LEU A 44 -16.78 -3.08 -20.45
N PRO A 45 -18.08 -3.28 -20.73
CA PRO A 45 -19.09 -3.46 -19.70
C PRO A 45 -18.78 -4.67 -18.81
N GLY A 46 -18.91 -4.52 -17.49
CA GLY A 46 -18.61 -5.57 -16.53
C GLY A 46 -19.47 -6.83 -16.71
N LEU A 47 -20.72 -6.67 -17.17
CA LEU A 47 -21.59 -7.80 -17.50
C LEU A 47 -21.01 -8.62 -18.66
N GLU A 48 -20.58 -7.97 -19.74
CA GLU A 48 -19.97 -8.62 -20.90
C GLU A 48 -18.69 -9.36 -20.52
N VAL A 49 -17.84 -8.74 -19.69
CA VAL A 49 -16.61 -9.38 -19.19
C VAL A 49 -16.93 -10.60 -18.31
N THR A 50 -17.97 -10.50 -17.46
CA THR A 50 -18.39 -11.60 -16.59
C THR A 50 -18.94 -12.78 -17.42
N GLU A 51 -19.77 -12.50 -18.42
CA GLU A 51 -20.29 -13.51 -19.35
C GLU A 51 -19.18 -14.16 -20.17
N LEU A 52 -18.24 -13.36 -20.69
CA LEU A 52 -17.07 -13.84 -21.42
C LEU A 52 -16.23 -14.80 -20.58
N LEU A 53 -15.90 -14.41 -19.34
CA LEU A 53 -15.13 -15.24 -18.43
C LEU A 53 -15.91 -16.48 -17.99
N SER A 54 -17.23 -16.37 -17.77
CA SER A 54 -18.10 -17.51 -17.48
C SER A 54 -18.13 -18.53 -18.62
N ALA A 55 -18.23 -18.06 -19.87
CA ALA A 55 -18.16 -18.92 -21.06
C ALA A 55 -16.79 -19.62 -21.18
N ARG A 56 -15.69 -18.88 -20.96
CA ARG A 56 -14.33 -19.43 -21.03
C ARG A 56 -14.01 -20.41 -19.92
N LEU A 57 -14.30 -20.06 -18.67
CA LEU A 57 -13.88 -20.79 -17.47
C LEU A 57 -14.91 -21.85 -17.03
N GLY A 58 -16.15 -21.71 -17.49
CA GLY A 58 -17.31 -22.51 -17.10
C GLY A 58 -18.05 -21.89 -15.92
N ALA A 59 -19.38 -21.79 -16.03
CA ALA A 59 -20.25 -21.12 -15.06
C ALA A 59 -20.08 -21.59 -13.61
N ALA A 60 -19.94 -22.91 -13.40
CA ALA A 60 -19.75 -23.47 -12.06
C ALA A 60 -18.40 -23.06 -11.43
N ARG A 61 -17.34 -22.89 -12.23
CA ARG A 61 -16.05 -22.39 -11.73
C ARG A 61 -16.15 -20.89 -11.49
N MET A 62 -16.76 -20.14 -12.41
CA MET A 62 -16.97 -18.69 -12.27
C MET A 62 -17.70 -18.35 -10.97
N GLY A 63 -18.76 -19.09 -10.62
CA GLY A 63 -19.48 -18.90 -9.35
C GLY A 63 -18.59 -19.04 -8.11
N ARG A 64 -17.59 -19.94 -8.12
CA ARG A 64 -16.61 -20.06 -7.03
C ARG A 64 -15.58 -18.93 -7.03
N LEU A 65 -15.11 -18.53 -8.21
CA LEU A 65 -14.12 -17.45 -8.32
C LEU A 65 -14.66 -16.10 -7.82
N LEU A 66 -15.97 -15.89 -7.95
CA LEU A 66 -16.70 -14.70 -7.48
C LEU A 66 -17.12 -14.77 -5.99
N ASP A 67 -16.78 -15.84 -5.28
CA ASP A 67 -16.96 -15.95 -3.84
C ASP A 67 -15.71 -15.41 -3.12
N PRO A 68 -15.79 -14.33 -2.32
CA PRO A 68 -14.64 -13.80 -1.61
C PRO A 68 -14.12 -14.73 -0.50
N GLN A 69 -14.86 -15.77 -0.11
CA GLN A 69 -14.37 -16.81 0.82
C GLN A 69 -13.56 -17.90 0.10
N HIS A 70 -13.65 -17.98 -1.22
CA HIS A 70 -12.87 -18.93 -2.01
C HIS A 70 -11.46 -18.41 -2.28
N SER A 71 -10.48 -19.30 -2.29
CA SER A 71 -9.11 -19.02 -2.71
C SER A 71 -8.74 -19.91 -3.89
N GLU A 72 -8.57 -19.30 -5.05
CA GLU A 72 -8.13 -20.02 -6.24
C GLU A 72 -6.63 -20.26 -6.18
N THR A 73 -6.21 -21.50 -6.44
CA THR A 73 -4.79 -21.86 -6.49
C THR A 73 -4.09 -21.09 -7.61
N GLY A 74 -3.08 -20.29 -7.23
CA GLY A 74 -2.27 -19.54 -8.18
C GLY A 74 -1.42 -20.43 -9.10
N PRO A 75 -1.02 -19.95 -10.28
CA PRO A 75 -0.24 -20.74 -11.26
C PRO A 75 1.11 -21.23 -10.73
N ARG A 76 1.61 -20.62 -9.65
CA ARG A 76 2.93 -20.88 -9.05
C ARG A 76 2.84 -21.54 -7.68
N ALA A 77 1.65 -21.97 -7.23
CA ALA A 77 1.46 -22.56 -5.89
C ALA A 77 2.31 -23.82 -5.63
N GLY A 78 2.73 -24.54 -6.68
CA GLY A 78 3.63 -25.69 -6.58
C GLY A 78 5.12 -25.35 -6.53
N ASP A 79 5.50 -24.09 -6.79
CA ASP A 79 6.90 -23.67 -6.83
C ASP A 79 7.41 -23.36 -5.43
N THR A 80 8.38 -24.13 -4.94
CA THR A 80 8.99 -23.93 -3.61
C THR A 80 10.23 -23.02 -3.64
N SER A 81 10.55 -22.45 -4.81
CA SER A 81 11.75 -21.63 -5.02
C SER A 81 11.42 -20.35 -5.77
N PRO A 82 11.95 -19.18 -5.37
CA PRO A 82 11.72 -17.92 -6.08
C PRO A 82 12.48 -17.84 -7.41
N ALA A 83 13.18 -18.90 -7.85
CA ALA A 83 13.96 -18.90 -9.08
C ALA A 83 13.12 -18.61 -10.33
N TRP A 84 11.81 -18.91 -10.32
CA TRP A 84 10.90 -18.61 -11.43
C TRP A 84 10.73 -17.10 -11.65
N LEU A 85 10.88 -16.26 -10.62
CA LEU A 85 10.82 -14.80 -10.72
C LEU A 85 11.91 -14.23 -11.65
N ARG A 86 12.99 -14.99 -11.90
CA ARG A 86 14.05 -14.59 -12.84
C ARG A 86 13.68 -14.81 -14.32
N ARG A 87 12.56 -15.50 -14.59
CA ARG A 87 12.16 -15.95 -15.94
C ARG A 87 10.75 -15.52 -16.32
N THR A 88 9.92 -15.10 -15.36
CA THR A 88 8.60 -14.53 -15.63
C THR A 88 8.70 -13.26 -16.47
N ASN A 89 7.72 -13.01 -17.35
CA ASN A 89 7.54 -11.70 -17.94
C ASN A 89 6.41 -10.99 -17.21
N MET A 90 6.80 -9.97 -16.46
CA MET A 90 5.92 -9.27 -15.54
C MET A 90 5.43 -7.96 -16.14
N VAL A 91 4.17 -7.63 -15.89
CA VAL A 91 3.59 -6.31 -16.14
C VAL A 91 3.27 -5.64 -14.81
N GLY A 92 3.78 -4.43 -14.60
CA GLY A 92 3.41 -3.60 -13.46
C GLY A 92 2.10 -2.87 -13.74
N VAL A 93 1.13 -2.96 -12.83
CA VAL A 93 -0.17 -2.31 -12.96
C VAL A 93 -0.35 -1.32 -11.81
N ASN A 94 -0.44 -0.04 -12.15
CA ASN A 94 -0.92 0.98 -11.22
C ASN A 94 -2.45 0.95 -11.20
N VAL A 95 -3.03 0.47 -10.10
CA VAL A 95 -4.49 0.34 -9.96
C VAL A 95 -5.17 1.71 -10.08
N ARG A 96 -4.52 2.81 -9.64
CA ARG A 96 -5.04 4.17 -9.82
C ARG A 96 -5.19 4.54 -11.31
N THR A 97 -4.27 4.08 -12.17
CA THR A 97 -4.33 4.35 -13.61
C THR A 97 -5.47 3.59 -14.28
N VAL A 98 -5.73 2.35 -13.84
CA VAL A 98 -6.88 1.56 -14.33
C VAL A 98 -8.15 1.77 -13.48
N GLN A 99 -8.10 2.66 -12.49
CA GLN A 99 -9.18 3.12 -11.61
C GLN A 99 -9.75 2.13 -10.59
N SER A 100 -9.71 0.82 -10.82
CA SER A 100 -10.23 -0.17 -9.85
C SER A 100 -9.57 -1.53 -9.98
N PHE A 101 -9.70 -2.37 -8.94
CA PHE A 101 -9.25 -3.77 -9.03
C PHE A 101 -9.97 -4.53 -10.15
N TRP A 102 -11.27 -4.30 -10.33
CA TRP A 102 -12.03 -4.94 -11.40
C TRP A 102 -11.45 -4.66 -12.79
N ASN A 103 -10.99 -3.43 -13.03
CA ASN A 103 -10.36 -3.06 -14.28
C ASN A 103 -8.99 -3.71 -14.49
N VAL A 104 -8.34 -4.26 -13.45
CA VAL A 104 -7.14 -5.10 -13.61
C VAL A 104 -7.49 -6.39 -14.36
N VAL A 105 -8.64 -7.01 -14.08
CA VAL A 105 -9.13 -8.19 -14.81
C VAL A 105 -9.38 -7.83 -16.28
N LYS A 106 -10.05 -6.70 -16.53
CA LYS A 106 -10.30 -6.23 -17.90
C LYS A 106 -8.99 -5.96 -18.65
N TYR A 107 -8.05 -5.25 -18.02
CA TYR A 107 -6.73 -5.00 -18.57
C TYR A 107 -5.98 -6.31 -18.89
N ALA A 108 -6.08 -7.32 -18.01
CA ALA A 108 -5.45 -8.62 -18.20
C ALA A 108 -5.95 -9.37 -19.45
N LEU A 109 -7.13 -9.05 -19.98
CA LEU A 109 -7.61 -9.59 -21.27
C LEU A 109 -6.71 -9.18 -22.45
N THR A 110 -5.94 -8.09 -22.32
CA THR A 110 -4.99 -7.63 -23.34
C THR A 110 -3.61 -8.30 -23.23
N LEU A 111 -3.36 -9.05 -22.15
CA LEU A 111 -2.03 -9.59 -21.84
C LEU A 111 -1.86 -11.02 -22.37
N PRO A 112 -0.95 -11.26 -23.34
CA PRO A 112 -0.63 -12.60 -23.81
C PRO A 112 -0.20 -13.56 -22.70
N ALA A 113 -0.28 -14.85 -22.95
CA ALA A 113 0.30 -15.88 -22.07
C ALA A 113 1.82 -15.68 -21.83
N ALA A 114 2.52 -15.02 -22.76
CA ALA A 114 3.92 -14.66 -22.59
C ALA A 114 4.14 -13.72 -21.39
N GLN A 115 3.17 -12.86 -21.05
CA GLN A 115 3.14 -12.03 -19.84
C GLN A 115 2.34 -12.77 -18.76
N ASP A 116 3.02 -13.62 -18.01
CA ASP A 116 2.44 -14.58 -17.08
C ASP A 116 2.38 -14.05 -15.63
N SER A 117 2.81 -12.82 -15.37
CA SER A 117 2.73 -12.24 -14.03
C SER A 117 2.32 -10.77 -14.02
N ILE A 118 1.53 -10.40 -13.02
CA ILE A 118 1.05 -9.04 -12.75
C ILE A 118 1.61 -8.61 -11.40
N HIS A 119 2.31 -7.48 -11.39
CA HIS A 119 2.73 -6.82 -10.17
C HIS A 119 1.82 -5.63 -9.92
N LEU A 120 1.01 -5.72 -8.87
CA LEU A 120 0.22 -4.59 -8.41
C LEU A 120 1.16 -3.61 -7.70
N LEU A 121 1.25 -2.39 -8.22
CA LEU A 121 1.86 -1.28 -7.50
C LEU A 121 1.10 -1.04 -6.18
N PRO A 122 1.68 -0.29 -5.22
CA PRO A 122 1.15 -0.19 -3.86
C PRO A 122 -0.37 -0.01 -3.78
N ILE A 123 -1.01 -0.92 -3.02
CA ILE A 123 -2.46 -1.03 -2.93
C ILE A 123 -3.06 -0.44 -1.64
N TRP A 124 -2.20 0.04 -0.76
CA TRP A 124 -2.55 0.50 0.59
C TRP A 124 -3.11 1.92 0.58
N GLU A 125 -3.88 2.27 1.63
CA GLU A 125 -4.35 3.64 1.83
C GLU A 125 -3.18 4.64 1.80
N PRO A 126 -3.24 5.67 0.95
CA PRO A 126 -2.15 6.63 0.83
C PRO A 126 -2.21 7.71 1.92
N GLY A 127 -1.05 8.25 2.23
CA GLY A 127 -0.80 9.34 3.15
C GLY A 127 -1.26 10.72 2.71
N VAL A 128 -0.85 11.75 3.47
CA VAL A 128 -1.29 13.14 3.31
C VAL A 128 -0.94 13.73 1.94
N VAL A 129 0.16 13.28 1.32
CA VAL A 129 0.56 13.73 -0.03
C VAL A 129 -0.02 12.88 -1.17
N ALA A 130 -0.98 11.99 -0.86
CA ALA A 130 -1.63 11.06 -1.79
C ALA A 130 -0.68 10.14 -2.59
N SER A 131 0.59 10.05 -2.19
CA SER A 131 1.56 9.11 -2.76
C SER A 131 1.20 7.70 -2.33
N LEU A 132 1.07 6.80 -3.29
CA LEU A 132 0.81 5.37 -3.02
C LEU A 132 1.98 4.70 -2.27
N TYR A 133 3.18 5.28 -2.31
CA TYR A 133 4.35 4.78 -1.58
C TYR A 133 4.43 5.28 -0.13
N GLY A 134 3.58 6.22 0.28
CA GLY A 134 3.43 6.64 1.67
C GLY A 134 2.22 5.96 2.28
N MET A 135 2.40 4.79 2.90
CA MET A 135 1.29 4.05 3.51
C MET A 135 0.75 4.79 4.74
N ALA A 136 -0.54 5.12 4.74
CA ALA A 136 -1.24 5.69 5.88
C ALA A 136 -1.77 4.62 6.85
N SER A 137 -2.10 3.43 6.34
CA SER A 137 -2.60 2.30 7.11
C SER A 137 -2.34 0.99 6.35
N TRP A 138 -2.58 -0.15 7.00
CA TRP A 138 -2.59 -1.48 6.36
C TRP A 138 -3.92 -1.80 5.66
N GLN A 139 -4.84 -0.84 5.57
CA GLN A 139 -6.09 -1.01 4.85
C GLN A 139 -5.87 -0.87 3.34
N ILE A 140 -6.70 -1.55 2.56
CA ILE A 140 -6.69 -1.41 1.11
C ILE A 140 -7.28 -0.05 0.73
N ASN A 141 -6.65 0.64 -0.23
CA ASN A 141 -7.11 1.96 -0.65
C ASN A 141 -8.54 1.90 -1.23
N PRO A 142 -9.52 2.60 -0.62
CA PRO A 142 -10.91 2.55 -1.07
C PRO A 142 -11.11 3.16 -2.47
N GLU A 143 -10.15 3.95 -2.97
CA GLU A 143 -10.13 4.45 -4.35
C GLU A 143 -10.20 3.33 -5.39
N PHE A 144 -9.76 2.11 -5.05
CA PHE A 144 -9.73 0.97 -5.97
C PHE A 144 -11.03 0.15 -6.01
N PHE A 145 -12.06 0.61 -5.28
CA PHE A 145 -13.38 0.03 -5.31
C PHE A 145 -14.08 0.23 -6.66
N SER A 146 -14.72 -0.81 -7.18
CA SER A 146 -15.53 -0.76 -8.39
C SER A 146 -17.02 -0.73 -8.06
N SER A 147 -17.67 0.42 -8.29
CA SER A 147 -19.13 0.54 -8.22
C SER A 147 -19.83 -0.33 -9.26
N GLU A 148 -19.23 -0.51 -10.44
CA GLU A 148 -19.76 -1.40 -11.48
C GLU A 148 -19.83 -2.84 -10.99
N LEU A 149 -18.78 -3.33 -10.33
CA LEU A 149 -18.76 -4.69 -9.80
C LEU A 149 -19.77 -4.87 -8.65
N LEU A 150 -19.95 -3.84 -7.82
CA LEU A 150 -20.99 -3.82 -6.78
C LEU A 150 -22.41 -3.93 -7.37
N GLU A 151 -22.69 -3.19 -8.43
CA GLU A 151 -24.00 -3.23 -9.10
C GLU A 151 -24.31 -4.62 -9.69
N LEU A 152 -23.29 -5.29 -10.23
CA LEU A 152 -23.41 -6.64 -10.80
C LEU A 152 -23.49 -7.71 -9.71
N LEU A 153 -22.73 -7.56 -8.62
CA LEU A 153 -22.54 -8.54 -7.56
C LEU A 153 -22.61 -7.85 -6.19
N PRO A 154 -23.82 -7.62 -5.64
CA PRO A 154 -24.02 -6.80 -4.44
C PRO A 154 -23.30 -7.29 -3.18
N HIS A 155 -22.87 -8.56 -3.12
CA HIS A 155 -22.12 -9.11 -2.00
C HIS A 155 -20.62 -8.72 -2.01
N LEU A 156 -20.12 -8.15 -3.12
CA LEU A 156 -18.77 -7.59 -3.26
C LEU A 156 -18.76 -6.10 -2.89
N ASP A 157 -19.29 -5.81 -1.71
CA ASP A 157 -19.56 -4.48 -1.13
C ASP A 157 -18.37 -3.83 -0.41
N THR A 158 -17.21 -4.49 -0.38
CA THR A 158 -15.96 -3.90 0.11
C THR A 158 -14.83 -4.07 -0.88
N VAL A 159 -13.83 -3.19 -0.80
CA VAL A 159 -12.68 -3.19 -1.71
C VAL A 159 -11.83 -4.46 -1.53
N GLU A 160 -11.76 -4.99 -0.31
CA GLU A 160 -11.04 -6.23 0.03
C GLU A 160 -11.71 -7.45 -0.60
N LYS A 161 -13.04 -7.54 -0.56
CA LYS A 161 -13.79 -8.61 -1.22
C LYS A 161 -13.58 -8.56 -2.73
N GLN A 162 -13.55 -7.36 -3.31
CA GLN A 162 -13.27 -7.19 -4.73
C GLN A 162 -11.84 -7.57 -5.09
N LEU A 163 -10.84 -7.14 -4.30
CA LEU A 163 -9.44 -7.55 -4.48
C LEU A 163 -9.31 -9.08 -4.45
N LYS A 164 -9.93 -9.74 -3.47
CA LYS A 164 -9.89 -11.19 -3.34
C LYS A 164 -10.41 -11.91 -4.58
N VAL A 165 -11.59 -11.53 -5.06
CA VAL A 165 -12.20 -12.11 -6.27
C VAL A 165 -11.37 -11.78 -7.51
N VAL A 166 -10.80 -10.58 -7.60
CA VAL A 166 -9.92 -10.20 -8.72
C VAL A 166 -8.68 -11.07 -8.77
N VAL A 167 -8.01 -11.33 -7.64
CA VAL A 167 -6.86 -12.25 -7.59
C VAL A 167 -7.29 -13.67 -8.02
N ASN A 168 -8.43 -14.17 -7.55
CA ASN A 168 -8.97 -15.46 -7.98
C ASN A 168 -9.16 -15.54 -9.51
N LEU A 169 -9.73 -14.49 -10.11
CA LEU A 169 -9.94 -14.43 -11.55
C LEU A 169 -8.62 -14.35 -12.33
N LEU A 170 -7.66 -13.56 -11.87
CA LEU A 170 -6.33 -13.47 -12.47
C LEU A 170 -5.60 -14.82 -12.43
N HIS A 171 -5.69 -15.55 -11.32
CA HIS A 171 -5.18 -16.93 -11.21
C HIS A 171 -5.87 -17.87 -12.21
N ALA A 172 -7.19 -17.80 -12.32
CA ALA A 172 -7.95 -18.61 -13.28
C ALA A 172 -7.63 -18.26 -14.75
N MET A 173 -7.19 -17.02 -15.01
CA MET A 173 -6.65 -16.55 -16.29
C MET A 173 -5.17 -16.95 -16.51
N GLY A 174 -4.56 -17.67 -15.56
CA GLY A 174 -3.17 -18.15 -15.65
C GLY A 174 -2.13 -17.09 -15.32
N LYS A 175 -2.50 -16.01 -14.63
CA LYS A 175 -1.58 -14.96 -14.21
C LYS A 175 -1.18 -15.15 -12.75
N SER A 176 0.11 -15.09 -12.47
CA SER A 176 0.57 -14.92 -11.09
C SER A 176 0.43 -13.47 -10.66
N VAL A 177 0.05 -13.23 -9.41
CA VAL A 177 -0.19 -11.87 -8.90
C VAL A 177 0.76 -11.60 -7.75
N GLY A 178 1.46 -10.48 -7.80
CA GLY A 178 2.33 -10.05 -6.72
C GLY A 178 2.04 -8.65 -6.24
N LEU A 179 2.51 -8.38 -5.02
CA LEU A 179 2.27 -7.14 -4.29
C LEU A 179 3.58 -6.39 -4.06
N ASP A 180 3.48 -5.06 -3.99
CA ASP A 180 4.61 -4.17 -3.68
C ASP A 180 4.89 -4.10 -2.17
N VAL A 181 6.13 -4.35 -1.77
CA VAL A 181 6.59 -4.31 -0.37
C VAL A 181 7.32 -2.99 -0.13
N ILE A 182 6.79 -2.21 0.78
CA ILE A 182 7.13 -0.81 1.02
C ILE A 182 7.79 -0.72 2.40
N PRO A 183 9.12 -0.49 2.48
CA PRO A 183 9.87 -0.52 3.74
C PRO A 183 9.75 0.77 4.57
N HIS A 184 8.68 1.53 4.36
CA HIS A 184 8.44 2.87 4.90
C HIS A 184 6.94 3.18 4.94
N ALA A 185 6.57 4.21 5.68
CA ALA A 185 5.18 4.66 5.81
C ALA A 185 5.06 6.17 5.55
N ASP A 186 3.84 6.68 5.39
CA ASP A 186 3.57 8.13 5.50
C ASP A 186 3.99 8.63 6.88
N ARG A 187 4.56 9.82 6.95
CA ARG A 187 4.85 10.46 8.23
C ARG A 187 3.54 10.69 8.96
N TYR A 188 3.51 10.26 10.22
CA TYR A 188 2.29 10.28 11.04
C TYR A 188 1.14 9.46 10.44
N SER A 189 1.44 8.37 9.74
CA SER A 189 0.48 7.33 9.41
C SER A 189 -0.13 6.71 10.68
N GLN A 190 -1.27 6.03 10.54
CA GLN A 190 -1.85 5.23 11.63
C GLN A 190 -0.84 4.17 12.11
N ILE A 191 -0.07 3.58 11.17
CA ILE A 191 1.02 2.63 11.46
C ILE A 191 2.03 3.23 12.43
N VAL A 192 2.48 4.45 12.16
CA VAL A 192 3.50 5.18 12.95
C VAL A 192 2.95 5.57 14.32
N LEU A 193 1.73 6.10 14.35
CA LEU A 193 1.12 6.59 15.58
C LEU A 193 0.64 5.46 16.52
N ALA A 194 0.26 4.32 15.96
CA ALA A 194 -0.12 3.14 16.75
C ALA A 194 1.10 2.37 17.28
N ASN A 195 2.28 2.57 16.69
CA ASN A 195 3.52 1.89 17.09
C ASN A 195 4.73 2.84 17.05
N PRO A 196 4.79 3.92 17.87
CA PRO A 196 5.86 4.89 17.79
C PRO A 196 7.25 4.27 17.96
N GLY A 197 7.39 3.25 18.81
CA GLY A 197 8.64 2.50 19.00
C GLY A 197 9.14 1.69 17.80
N HIS A 198 8.34 1.53 16.74
CA HIS A 198 8.80 0.94 15.48
C HIS A 198 9.53 1.95 14.58
N PHE A 199 9.53 3.23 14.96
CA PHE A 199 10.07 4.33 14.15
C PHE A 199 11.10 5.15 14.91
N GLU A 200 11.90 5.90 14.16
CA GLU A 200 12.84 6.86 14.72
C GLU A 200 12.17 8.24 14.75
N TRP A 201 12.41 9.00 15.82
CA TRP A 201 11.79 10.30 16.05
C TRP A 201 12.85 11.37 16.28
N LEU A 202 12.50 12.60 15.94
CA LEU A 202 13.24 13.80 16.31
C LEU A 202 12.29 14.81 16.94
N GLN A 203 12.84 15.73 17.73
CA GLN A 203 12.18 16.93 18.18
C GLN A 203 12.84 18.13 17.52
N ARG A 204 12.03 19.03 16.96
CA ARG A 204 12.48 20.25 16.29
C ARG A 204 11.94 21.49 16.97
N ARG A 205 12.76 22.54 17.02
CA ARG A 205 12.34 23.92 17.28
C ARG A 205 12.89 24.80 16.17
N ASP A 206 11.99 25.39 15.38
CA ASP A 206 12.34 26.16 14.18
C ASP A 206 13.25 25.36 13.23
N LEU A 207 14.50 25.78 13.05
CA LEU A 207 15.46 25.11 12.17
C LEU A 207 16.45 24.20 12.91
N ALA A 208 16.27 24.00 14.21
CA ALA A 208 17.14 23.17 15.04
C ALA A 208 16.46 21.85 15.40
N ILE A 209 17.14 20.73 15.14
CA ILE A 209 16.82 19.44 15.76
C ILE A 209 17.39 19.48 17.18
N THR A 210 16.51 19.42 18.19
CA THR A 210 16.86 19.61 19.60
C THR A 210 16.97 18.29 20.36
N ASP A 211 16.30 17.24 19.90
CA ASP A 211 16.41 15.88 20.43
C ASP A 211 16.23 14.89 19.26
N HIS A 212 16.97 13.80 19.28
CA HIS A 212 16.85 12.68 18.34
C HIS A 212 17.38 11.40 18.99
N ARG A 213 17.31 11.28 20.32
CA ARG A 213 17.75 10.11 21.09
C ARG A 213 17.07 8.83 20.62
N ALA A 214 17.73 7.70 20.83
CA ALA A 214 17.29 6.41 20.30
C ALA A 214 15.94 5.95 20.87
N ASP A 215 15.58 6.44 22.05
CA ASP A 215 14.38 6.15 22.83
C ASP A 215 13.32 7.27 22.81
N LEU A 216 13.49 8.32 21.97
CA LEU A 216 12.59 9.48 21.95
C LEU A 216 11.11 9.12 21.69
N HIS A 217 10.85 7.95 21.10
CA HIS A 217 9.51 7.41 20.92
C HIS A 217 8.72 7.28 22.24
N GLU A 218 9.37 7.04 23.38
CA GLU A 218 8.67 6.94 24.68
C GLU A 218 7.97 8.25 25.07
N ALA A 219 8.61 9.39 24.78
CA ALA A 219 8.01 10.71 25.01
C ALA A 219 6.86 10.99 24.04
N VAL A 220 6.94 10.45 22.82
CA VAL A 220 5.89 10.55 21.81
C VAL A 220 4.69 9.68 22.20
N GLU A 221 4.92 8.46 22.70
CA GLU A 221 3.90 7.56 23.22
C GLU A 221 3.11 8.24 24.35
N GLU A 222 3.82 8.84 25.32
CA GLU A 222 3.16 9.60 26.39
C GLU A 222 2.34 10.77 25.83
N ALA A 223 2.88 11.56 24.89
CA ALA A 223 2.14 12.65 24.27
C ALA A 223 0.87 12.17 23.56
N LEU A 224 0.95 11.07 22.80
CA LEU A 224 -0.19 10.46 22.13
C LEU A 224 -1.24 9.96 23.12
N PHE A 225 -0.81 9.30 24.19
CA PHE A 225 -1.72 8.80 25.22
C PHE A 225 -2.43 9.94 25.93
N GLN A 226 -1.74 11.04 26.25
CA GLN A 226 -2.38 12.23 26.82
C GLN A 226 -3.43 12.85 25.90
N VAL A 227 -3.17 12.88 24.58
CA VAL A 227 -4.17 13.33 23.61
C VAL A 227 -5.36 12.37 23.56
N LEU A 228 -5.11 11.06 23.59
CA LEU A 228 -6.18 10.05 23.64
C LEU A 228 -7.07 10.23 24.89
N LEU A 229 -6.48 10.50 26.06
CA LEU A 229 -7.23 10.79 27.29
C LEU A 229 -8.11 12.04 27.15
N LYS A 230 -7.61 13.10 26.50
CA LYS A 230 -8.39 14.33 26.24
C LYS A 230 -9.55 14.09 25.27
N LEU A 231 -9.33 13.29 24.24
CA LEU A 231 -10.33 13.02 23.19
C LEU A 231 -11.33 11.93 23.59
N GLY A 232 -11.01 11.08 24.56
CA GLY A 232 -11.71 9.81 24.83
C GLY A 232 -11.39 8.76 23.75
N PRO A 233 -11.83 7.50 23.88
CA PRO A 233 -11.61 6.48 22.84
C PRO A 233 -12.46 6.78 21.59
N ALA A 234 -11.99 6.37 20.40
CA ALA A 234 -12.77 6.56 19.17
C ALA A 234 -13.98 5.63 19.08
N VAL A 235 -13.85 4.43 19.65
CA VAL A 235 -14.91 3.43 19.78
C VAL A 235 -15.29 3.26 21.25
N GLY A 236 -16.58 3.22 21.55
CA GLY A 236 -17.10 3.26 22.93
C GLY A 236 -17.11 1.91 23.65
N ASP A 237 -16.84 0.81 22.95
CA ASP A 237 -16.83 -0.56 23.47
C ASP A 237 -15.47 -0.99 24.04
N LEU A 238 -14.41 -0.23 23.76
CA LEU A 238 -13.07 -0.50 24.27
C LEU A 238 -12.77 0.37 25.49
N SER A 239 -12.23 -0.26 26.53
CA SER A 239 -11.75 0.45 27.71
C SER A 239 -10.34 0.99 27.47
N LEU A 240 -10.10 2.23 27.91
CA LEU A 240 -8.77 2.80 27.89
C LEU A 240 -7.87 2.10 28.94
N PRO A 241 -6.64 1.70 28.57
CA PRO A 241 -5.64 1.26 29.53
C PRO A 241 -5.32 2.34 30.57
N ALA A 242 -4.68 1.93 31.68
CA ALA A 242 -4.40 2.83 32.80
C ALA A 242 -3.33 3.88 32.48
N ASP A 243 -2.35 3.54 31.64
CA ASP A 243 -1.20 4.37 31.30
C ASP A 243 -0.69 4.08 29.88
N SER A 244 0.21 4.95 29.41
CA SER A 244 0.85 4.85 28.10
C SER A 244 1.59 3.52 27.91
N SER A 245 2.28 3.04 28.95
CA SER A 245 3.01 1.78 28.90
C SER A 245 2.08 0.60 28.65
N SER A 246 0.94 0.54 29.35
CA SER A 246 -0.06 -0.51 29.17
C SER A 246 -0.74 -0.41 27.80
N PHE A 247 -0.83 0.79 27.23
CA PHE A 247 -1.41 1.01 25.91
C PHE A 247 -0.48 0.52 24.78
N PHE A 248 0.80 0.91 24.78
CA PHE A 248 1.73 0.59 23.69
C PHE A 248 2.49 -0.73 23.87
N HIS A 249 2.79 -1.12 25.11
CA HIS A 249 3.64 -2.27 25.44
C HIS A 249 2.90 -3.38 26.20
N GLY A 250 1.61 -3.19 26.50
CA GLY A 250 0.77 -4.21 27.13
C GLY A 250 0.19 -5.21 26.13
N ASP A 251 -0.82 -5.97 26.59
CA ASP A 251 -1.45 -7.05 25.80
C ASP A 251 -2.41 -6.55 24.71
N LEU A 252 -2.53 -5.22 24.54
CA LEU A 252 -3.41 -4.62 23.54
C LEU A 252 -2.85 -4.88 22.14
N SER A 253 -3.68 -5.44 21.26
CA SER A 253 -3.30 -5.63 19.86
C SER A 253 -3.20 -4.29 19.14
N GLU A 254 -2.45 -4.25 18.03
CA GLU A 254 -2.41 -3.06 17.17
C GLU A 254 -3.79 -2.73 16.58
N GLU A 255 -4.63 -3.74 16.31
CA GLU A 255 -6.00 -3.53 15.83
C GLU A 255 -6.83 -2.76 16.87
N GLU A 256 -6.78 -3.20 18.13
CA GLU A 256 -7.46 -2.51 19.23
C GLU A 256 -6.88 -1.11 19.48
N ARG A 257 -5.55 -0.94 19.41
CA ARG A 257 -4.90 0.38 19.46
C ARG A 257 -5.42 1.30 18.37
N ASN A 258 -5.49 0.82 17.12
CA ASN A 258 -6.00 1.59 15.99
C ASN A 258 -7.48 1.94 16.19
N ARG A 259 -8.31 1.02 16.69
CA ARG A 259 -9.72 1.31 17.00
C ARG A 259 -9.86 2.35 18.11
N LEU A 260 -9.02 2.31 19.15
CA LEU A 260 -9.00 3.33 20.21
C LEU A 260 -8.52 4.69 19.70
N LEU A 261 -7.47 4.72 18.88
CA LEU A 261 -6.87 5.94 18.34
C LEU A 261 -7.70 6.57 17.23
N PHE A 262 -8.17 5.81 16.25
CA PHE A 262 -8.70 6.33 15.00
C PHE A 262 -10.16 5.98 14.74
N GLY A 263 -10.63 4.84 15.21
CA GLY A 263 -12.00 4.38 14.99
C GLY A 263 -12.07 3.14 14.10
N GLU A 264 -13.26 2.88 13.56
CA GLU A 264 -13.53 1.66 12.82
C GLU A 264 -12.85 1.62 11.44
N PRO A 265 -12.46 0.42 10.94
CA PRO A 265 -11.81 0.27 9.65
C PRO A 265 -12.55 0.86 8.44
N HIS A 266 -13.88 0.91 8.49
CA HIS A 266 -14.71 1.40 7.38
C HIS A 266 -14.94 2.91 7.41
N ASP A 267 -14.61 3.60 8.50
CA ASP A 267 -14.76 5.05 8.63
C ASP A 267 -13.48 5.78 8.21
N TYR A 268 -13.17 5.73 6.91
CA TYR A 268 -11.96 6.35 6.35
C TYR A 268 -11.83 7.84 6.72
N GLN A 269 -12.94 8.59 6.64
CA GLN A 269 -12.94 10.01 6.92
C GLN A 269 -12.73 10.29 8.42
N GLY A 270 -13.48 9.64 9.30
CA GLY A 270 -13.36 9.84 10.75
C GLY A 270 -11.98 9.48 11.27
N ARG A 271 -11.37 8.40 10.77
CA ARG A 271 -9.98 8.04 11.10
C ARG A 271 -8.98 9.12 10.71
N ASN A 272 -9.14 9.72 9.53
CA ASN A 272 -8.23 10.77 9.05
C ASN A 272 -8.38 12.08 9.82
N GLU A 273 -9.61 12.49 10.13
CA GLU A 273 -9.88 13.64 10.98
C GLU A 273 -9.23 13.47 12.35
N ARG A 274 -9.40 12.28 12.93
CA ARG A 274 -8.85 11.95 14.24
C ARG A 274 -7.33 11.85 14.23
N ARG A 275 -6.72 11.26 13.20
CA ARG A 275 -5.27 11.30 12.95
C ARG A 275 -4.76 12.74 12.91
N GLY A 276 -5.46 13.64 12.23
CA GLY A 276 -5.11 15.07 12.19
C GLY A 276 -5.02 15.73 13.56
N ARG A 277 -5.85 15.31 14.54
CA ARG A 277 -5.81 15.80 15.92
C ARG A 277 -4.53 15.37 16.65
N PHE A 278 -4.09 14.13 16.49
CA PHE A 278 -2.82 13.67 17.06
C PHE A 278 -1.63 14.36 16.42
N VAL A 279 -1.65 14.51 15.08
CA VAL A 279 -0.60 15.23 14.35
C VAL A 279 -0.46 16.66 14.84
N GLN A 280 -1.57 17.35 15.08
CA GLN A 280 -1.54 18.72 15.58
C GLN A 280 -0.82 18.83 16.93
N GLU A 281 -1.14 17.96 17.88
CA GLU A 281 -0.50 17.99 19.21
C GLU A 281 0.99 17.63 19.11
N LEU A 282 1.36 16.60 18.34
CA LEU A 282 2.77 16.26 18.13
C LEU A 282 3.54 17.39 17.46
N TYR A 283 2.93 18.07 16.48
CA TYR A 283 3.50 19.23 15.81
C TYR A 283 3.77 20.38 16.80
N GLU A 284 2.86 20.64 17.74
CA GLU A 284 3.03 21.68 18.78
C GLU A 284 4.20 21.35 19.73
N TYR A 285 4.43 20.08 20.05
CA TYR A 285 5.61 19.63 20.80
C TYR A 285 6.89 19.58 19.94
N GLY A 286 6.77 19.73 18.62
CA GLY A 286 7.88 19.62 17.67
C GLY A 286 8.31 18.19 17.37
N TYR A 287 7.51 17.18 17.72
CA TYR A 287 7.84 15.77 17.44
C TYR A 287 7.55 15.39 16.00
N GLU A 288 8.56 14.81 15.36
CA GLU A 288 8.52 14.44 13.96
C GLU A 288 9.10 13.03 13.75
N PRO A 289 8.42 12.12 13.05
CA PRO A 289 9.05 10.89 12.57
C PRO A 289 10.19 11.27 11.63
N VAL A 290 11.34 10.63 11.80
CA VAL A 290 12.53 10.86 10.99
C VAL A 290 12.25 10.47 9.54
N PRO A 291 12.49 11.37 8.57
CA PRO A 291 12.15 11.08 7.18
C PRO A 291 12.99 9.93 6.62
N ALA A 292 12.42 9.19 5.68
CA ALA A 292 13.13 8.16 4.95
C ALA A 292 14.25 8.78 4.10
N THR A 293 15.36 8.07 3.95
CA THR A 293 16.53 8.56 3.22
C THR A 293 17.08 7.47 2.32
N MET A 294 17.53 7.84 1.12
CA MET A 294 18.23 6.94 0.20
C MET A 294 19.69 7.37 0.05
N GLY A 295 20.55 6.38 -0.16
CA GLY A 295 21.96 6.54 -0.52
C GLY A 295 22.89 6.57 0.70
N PRO A 296 24.00 5.83 0.67
CA PRO A 296 25.01 5.94 1.70
C PRO A 296 25.70 7.31 1.62
N PRO A 297 26.28 7.77 2.73
CA PRO A 297 26.13 7.21 4.06
C PRO A 297 24.81 7.73 4.65
N TYR A 298 24.15 6.95 5.50
CA TYR A 298 23.06 7.42 6.34
C TYR A 298 23.64 8.48 7.31
N ARG A 299 23.78 9.70 6.83
CA ARG A 299 24.44 10.81 7.51
C ARG A 299 23.40 11.65 8.23
N GLY A 300 23.84 12.38 9.25
CA GLY A 300 22.97 13.20 10.07
C GLY A 300 22.10 14.13 9.25
N LEU A 301 20.89 14.34 9.74
CA LEU A 301 19.90 15.23 9.13
C LEU A 301 20.04 16.63 9.72
N GLU A 302 19.77 17.62 8.89
CA GLU A 302 19.52 18.98 9.33
C GLU A 302 18.29 19.52 8.59
N VAL A 303 17.58 20.43 9.23
CA VAL A 303 16.43 21.11 8.63
C VAL A 303 16.93 21.96 7.47
N ASP A 304 16.29 21.88 6.31
CA ASP A 304 16.68 22.73 5.19
C ASP A 304 16.26 24.19 5.47
N PRO A 305 17.22 25.13 5.59
CA PRO A 305 16.90 26.50 5.97
C PRO A 305 16.20 27.28 4.86
N ARG A 306 16.22 26.78 3.62
CA ARG A 306 15.73 27.47 2.44
C ARG A 306 14.21 27.69 2.51
N PRO A 307 13.69 28.90 2.21
CA PRO A 307 12.25 29.17 2.27
C PRO A 307 11.41 28.26 1.37
N GLU A 308 11.94 27.86 0.21
CA GLU A 308 11.28 26.95 -0.73
C GLU A 308 11.20 25.51 -0.24
N ALA A 309 11.99 25.16 0.79
CA ALA A 309 11.99 23.85 1.43
C ALA A 309 10.94 23.78 2.57
N ARG A 310 9.93 24.65 2.52
CA ARG A 310 8.85 24.74 3.49
C ARG A 310 7.52 24.63 2.77
N THR A 311 6.65 23.80 3.30
CA THR A 311 5.28 23.63 2.82
C THR A 311 4.31 23.97 3.94
N VAL A 312 3.23 24.69 3.62
CA VAL A 312 2.13 24.94 4.54
C VAL A 312 0.99 24.01 4.17
N ASP A 313 0.51 23.21 5.13
CA ASP A 313 -0.64 22.33 4.90
C ASP A 313 -1.99 23.06 5.03
N SER A 314 -3.09 22.34 4.78
CA SER A 314 -4.44 22.89 4.87
C SER A 314 -4.84 23.39 6.27
N GLU A 315 -4.14 22.93 7.31
CA GLU A 315 -4.36 23.29 8.71
C GLU A 315 -3.42 24.43 9.15
N GLY A 316 -2.61 24.97 8.23
CA GLY A 316 -1.68 26.07 8.50
C GLY A 316 -0.36 25.66 9.15
N ARG A 317 -0.06 24.36 9.26
CA ARG A 317 1.20 23.87 9.84
C ARG A 317 2.33 24.05 8.84
N ILE A 318 3.51 24.43 9.34
CA ILE A 318 4.71 24.62 8.52
C ILE A 318 5.57 23.37 8.61
N TRP A 319 5.59 22.61 7.52
CA TRP A 319 6.44 21.44 7.35
C TRP A 319 7.74 21.86 6.67
N CYS A 320 8.87 21.51 7.27
CA CYS A 320 10.19 21.74 6.68
C CYS A 320 10.72 20.44 6.07
N ASP A 321 11.33 20.55 4.90
CA ASP A 321 12.14 19.46 4.36
C ASP A 321 13.48 19.38 5.11
N TYR A 322 14.10 18.22 4.97
CA TYR A 322 15.39 17.91 5.58
C TYR A 322 16.42 17.64 4.49
N ARG A 323 17.67 17.93 4.82
CA ARG A 323 18.82 17.58 3.98
C ARG A 323 19.83 16.79 4.78
N ILE A 324 20.57 15.97 4.05
CA ILE A 324 21.68 15.20 4.62
C ILE A 324 22.87 16.15 4.82
N THR A 325 23.44 16.17 6.01
CA THR A 325 24.58 17.04 6.39
C THR A 325 25.85 16.78 5.58
N ARG A 326 26.03 15.57 5.06
CA ARG A 326 27.17 15.18 4.21
C ARG A 326 26.68 14.34 3.00
N PRO A 327 25.99 14.97 2.03
CA PRO A 327 25.33 14.25 0.96
C PRO A 327 26.34 13.70 -0.06
N GLN A 328 26.04 12.53 -0.61
CA GLN A 328 26.68 11.92 -1.78
C GLN A 328 25.76 12.02 -3.01
N PRO A 329 26.20 11.65 -4.22
CA PRO A 329 25.40 11.82 -5.44
C PRO A 329 23.98 11.23 -5.37
N MET A 330 23.83 10.07 -4.72
CA MET A 330 22.55 9.37 -4.53
C MET A 330 21.79 9.77 -3.26
N SER A 331 22.35 10.66 -2.43
CA SER A 331 21.72 11.08 -1.17
C SER A 331 20.41 11.80 -1.44
N ARG A 332 19.31 11.27 -0.91
CA ARG A 332 17.98 11.87 -0.98
C ARG A 332 17.29 11.73 0.38
N VAL A 333 16.45 12.71 0.69
CA VAL A 333 15.52 12.65 1.80
C VAL A 333 14.12 12.69 1.22
N PHE A 334 13.27 11.76 1.63
CA PHE A 334 11.87 11.70 1.22
C PHE A 334 11.03 12.31 2.33
N GLY A 335 10.85 13.63 2.27
CA GLY A 335 10.19 14.42 3.31
C GLY A 335 8.83 13.89 3.78
N PRO A 336 7.96 13.32 2.92
CA PRO A 336 6.67 12.75 3.35
C PRO A 336 6.73 11.35 3.97
N LEU A 337 7.85 10.63 3.83
CA LEU A 337 7.96 9.22 4.18
C LEU A 337 8.78 9.06 5.45
N THR A 338 8.50 8.05 6.26
CA THR A 338 9.31 7.67 7.44
C THR A 338 9.69 6.20 7.36
N ARG A 339 10.90 5.89 7.81
CA ARG A 339 11.47 4.54 7.77
C ARG A 339 11.25 3.80 9.09
N TYR A 340 11.04 2.49 9.00
CA TYR A 340 11.09 1.63 10.18
C TYR A 340 12.48 1.65 10.83
N LYS A 341 12.51 1.58 12.16
CA LYS A 341 13.73 1.40 12.96
C LYS A 341 14.08 -0.09 13.01
N PHE A 342 14.60 -0.63 11.92
CA PHE A 342 14.96 -2.07 11.81
C PHE A 342 16.18 -2.49 12.66
N TYR A 343 16.99 -1.52 13.08
CA TYR A 343 18.22 -1.72 13.83
C TYR A 343 18.31 -0.68 14.93
N GLU A 344 19.11 -0.94 15.96
CA GLU A 344 19.41 0.04 17.00
C GLU A 344 20.31 1.19 16.49
N ARG A 345 20.64 2.10 17.40
CA ARG A 345 21.54 3.24 17.15
C ARG A 345 22.74 3.16 18.07
N HIS A 346 23.91 3.54 17.57
CA HIS A 346 25.08 3.73 18.41
C HIS A 346 24.96 5.03 19.23
N ASP A 347 25.54 5.03 20.43
CA ASP A 347 25.73 6.22 21.28
C ASP A 347 24.47 7.09 21.46
N ASP A 348 23.33 6.44 21.68
CA ASP A 348 22.03 7.10 21.83
C ASP A 348 21.68 8.03 20.64
N ASN A 349 22.00 7.54 19.43
CA ASN A 349 21.75 8.21 18.15
C ASN A 349 22.43 9.57 17.95
N ARG A 350 23.41 9.93 18.80
CA ARG A 350 24.08 11.24 18.77
C ARG A 350 24.55 11.65 17.38
N ASP A 351 25.16 10.71 16.66
CA ASP A 351 25.75 10.91 15.33
C ASP A 351 24.95 10.26 14.19
N TRP A 352 23.68 9.89 14.44
CA TRP A 352 22.78 9.24 13.46
C TRP A 352 23.29 7.89 12.95
N GLN A 353 24.15 7.22 13.72
CA GLN A 353 24.76 5.95 13.32
C GLN A 353 23.84 4.78 13.65
N ILE A 354 23.62 3.94 12.63
CA ILE A 354 22.85 2.70 12.74
C ILE A 354 23.78 1.58 13.21
N ASP A 355 23.32 0.83 14.22
CA ASP A 355 24.01 -0.34 14.73
C ASP A 355 23.51 -1.60 14.01
N PHE A 356 24.13 -1.94 12.88
CA PHE A 356 23.74 -3.09 12.05
C PHE A 356 23.95 -4.45 12.73
N ASP A 357 24.72 -4.50 13.83
CA ASP A 357 24.93 -5.72 14.62
C ASP A 357 23.81 -5.95 15.65
N ARG A 358 22.89 -4.98 15.79
CA ARG A 358 21.77 -5.03 16.73
C ARG A 358 20.43 -4.83 16.01
N PRO A 359 19.92 -5.86 15.30
CA PRO A 359 18.59 -5.81 14.70
C PRO A 359 17.50 -5.69 15.76
N ARG A 360 16.41 -4.98 15.43
CA ARG A 360 15.20 -4.94 16.24
C ARG A 360 14.23 -5.99 15.72
N GLU A 361 14.37 -7.23 16.21
CA GLU A 361 13.59 -8.40 15.76
C GLU A 361 12.08 -8.11 15.74
N ALA A 362 11.53 -7.52 16.81
CA ALA A 362 10.12 -7.16 16.87
C ALA A 362 9.63 -6.27 15.71
N VAL A 363 10.48 -5.37 15.18
CA VAL A 363 10.12 -4.49 14.05
C VAL A 363 10.19 -5.27 12.73
N TRP A 364 11.16 -6.18 12.59
CA TRP A 364 11.24 -7.09 11.45
C TRP A 364 10.03 -8.03 11.41
N ASP A 365 9.76 -8.69 12.53
CA ASP A 365 8.64 -9.63 12.67
C ASP A 365 7.32 -8.92 12.35
N TYR A 366 7.10 -7.73 12.91
CA TYR A 366 5.93 -6.90 12.60
C TYR A 366 5.73 -6.70 11.09
N VAL A 367 6.76 -6.24 10.37
CA VAL A 367 6.63 -5.98 8.92
C VAL A 367 6.42 -7.28 8.15
N CYS A 368 7.16 -8.34 8.48
CA CYS A 368 7.05 -9.64 7.85
C CYS A 368 5.65 -10.26 8.05
N GLU A 369 5.11 -10.21 9.26
CA GLU A 369 3.78 -10.71 9.59
C GLU A 369 2.68 -9.95 8.84
N LYS A 370 2.78 -8.62 8.72
CA LYS A 370 1.79 -7.83 7.97
C LYS A 370 1.71 -8.20 6.51
N TYR A 371 2.87 -8.35 5.86
CA TYR A 371 2.90 -8.78 4.46
C TYR A 371 2.50 -10.24 4.29
N ALA A 372 2.89 -11.13 5.20
CA ALA A 372 2.44 -12.53 5.20
C ALA A 372 0.91 -12.63 5.33
N ALA A 373 0.31 -11.89 6.25
CA ALA A 373 -1.14 -11.83 6.42
C ALA A 373 -1.84 -11.33 5.15
N ALA A 374 -1.28 -10.33 4.46
CA ALA A 374 -1.81 -9.85 3.19
C ALA A 374 -1.71 -10.88 2.07
N VAL A 375 -0.57 -11.57 1.97
CA VAL A 375 -0.36 -12.68 1.04
C VAL A 375 -1.39 -13.77 1.27
N ASP A 376 -1.61 -14.19 2.51
CA ASP A 376 -2.55 -15.25 2.86
C ASP A 376 -4.01 -14.83 2.63
N ALA A 377 -4.37 -13.59 3.02
CA ALA A 377 -5.72 -13.08 2.86
C ALA A 377 -6.16 -13.03 1.39
N TYR A 378 -5.28 -12.50 0.51
CA TYR A 378 -5.65 -12.23 -0.89
C TYR A 378 -5.16 -13.30 -1.86
N GLY A 379 -4.16 -14.10 -1.48
CA GLY A 379 -3.58 -15.16 -2.30
C GLY A 379 -2.48 -14.66 -3.25
N PHE A 380 -1.65 -13.71 -2.85
CA PHE A 380 -0.54 -13.26 -3.71
C PHE A 380 0.54 -14.35 -3.87
N ASP A 381 1.09 -14.51 -5.07
CA ASP A 381 2.14 -15.51 -5.37
C ASP A 381 3.56 -15.01 -5.04
N PHE A 382 3.76 -13.70 -5.05
CA PHE A 382 5.08 -13.10 -4.81
C PHE A 382 5.01 -11.69 -4.24
N MET A 383 6.13 -11.26 -3.70
CA MET A 383 6.34 -9.91 -3.20
C MET A 383 7.53 -9.30 -3.92
N ARG A 384 7.43 -8.02 -4.27
CA ARG A 384 8.55 -7.25 -4.82
C ARG A 384 8.80 -6.06 -3.92
N GLY A 385 10.00 -5.95 -3.39
CA GLY A 385 10.41 -4.79 -2.60
C GLY A 385 10.60 -3.55 -3.47
N ASP A 386 10.06 -2.43 -3.00
CA ASP A 386 10.48 -1.10 -3.42
C ASP A 386 11.93 -0.84 -2.96
N MET A 387 12.65 0.01 -3.68
CA MET A 387 14.03 0.38 -3.32
C MET A 387 14.01 1.59 -2.39
N SER A 388 14.40 1.39 -1.12
CA SER A 388 14.69 2.48 -0.17
C SER A 388 16.17 2.51 0.24
#